data_AF-A0A9E8HK52-F1
#
_entry.id   AF-A0A9E8HK52-F1
#
_cell.length_a   1.000
_cell.length_b   1.000
_cell.length_c   1.000
_cell.angle_alpha   90.00
_cell.angle_beta   90.00
_cell.angle_gamma   90.00
#
_symmetry.space_group_name_H-M   'P 1'
#
loop_
_entity.id
_entity.type
_entity.pdbx_description
1 polymer ?
#
loop_
_entity_poly.entity_id
_entity_poly.type
_entity_poly.pdbx_seq_one_letter_code
_entity_poly.pdbx_strand_id
1 'polypeptide(L)'
;MLKRILCSILVTMLVACSESKPEFETYGLFVQTTNGYEEVKPLNPRQQNLKGLIKSEIDKEKVTIYVHDPKFDADKVVIVQMGMDLNKGTKVEFSVTPLEKEDLYELALTVKDSSMPLLMLKSGGIFSAKGYILAVGDVEAGAVDAIKNMKGSSYNKLKKVKEFLKSFPENKELQLVLKELEEKAAEEQVAARERQQKQYEKMGYEEAKMSEKRYREKGKWIEAYQSFLTRYPASDYQDAAKQRIEAIQKEIDDAKKEYEDQLSKFQKVVDQFVSAIKNKNQEELSSVTVSKSSASRALTSSRLVKANLADIEVEKFHYSNKETRNFAYVALKGADLNRVDMKLTEGEWLISGYSI
;
A
#
# COMPACT_ATOMS: atom_id res chain seq x y z
N MET A 1 -73.14 7.66 -62.07
CA MET A 1 -71.75 7.29 -62.41
C MET A 1 -70.67 8.02 -61.59
N LEU A 2 -71.00 8.92 -60.65
CA LEU A 2 -69.98 9.60 -59.81
C LEU A 2 -69.43 8.77 -58.63
N LYS A 3 -70.19 7.77 -58.14
CA LYS A 3 -69.78 6.96 -56.97
C LYS A 3 -68.71 5.89 -57.25
N ARG A 4 -68.52 5.45 -58.49
CA ARG A 4 -67.49 4.46 -58.86
C ARG A 4 -66.12 5.05 -59.15
N ILE A 5 -66.06 6.33 -59.55
CA ILE A 5 -64.79 7.03 -59.82
C ILE A 5 -64.12 7.47 -58.50
N LEU A 6 -64.89 7.86 -57.48
CA LEU A 6 -64.33 8.24 -56.17
C LEU A 6 -63.67 7.07 -55.41
N CYS A 7 -64.23 5.85 -55.48
CA CYS A 7 -63.60 4.69 -54.85
C CYS A 7 -62.30 4.25 -55.54
N SER A 8 -62.15 4.53 -56.83
CA SER A 8 -60.95 4.16 -57.58
C SER A 8 -59.78 5.08 -57.24
N ILE A 9 -60.04 6.38 -57.03
CA ILE A 9 -59.02 7.37 -56.65
C ILE A 9 -58.61 7.20 -55.17
N LEU A 10 -59.55 6.82 -54.28
CA LEU A 10 -59.24 6.58 -52.87
C LEU A 10 -58.39 5.31 -52.66
N VAL A 11 -58.56 4.28 -53.49
CA VAL A 11 -57.76 3.05 -53.43
C VAL A 11 -56.36 3.24 -54.03
N THR A 12 -56.18 4.10 -55.03
CA THR A 12 -54.84 4.46 -55.54
C THR A 12 -54.06 5.41 -54.64
N MET A 13 -54.72 6.25 -53.82
CA MET A 13 -54.02 7.10 -52.84
C MET A 13 -53.62 6.38 -51.55
N LEU A 14 -54.22 5.23 -51.22
CA LEU A 14 -53.85 4.43 -50.04
C LEU A 14 -52.68 3.46 -50.28
N VAL A 15 -52.22 3.29 -51.52
CA VAL A 15 -51.04 2.45 -51.87
C VAL A 15 -49.76 3.30 -52.03
N ALA A 16 -49.88 4.63 -52.10
CA ALA A 16 -48.74 5.53 -52.36
C ALA A 16 -48.08 6.15 -51.11
N CYS A 17 -48.48 5.74 -49.89
CA CYS A 17 -47.77 6.06 -48.64
C CYS A 17 -47.26 4.80 -47.93
N SER A 18 -46.92 3.76 -48.69
CA SER A 18 -45.98 2.76 -48.17
C SER A 18 -44.59 3.27 -48.52
N GLU A 19 -43.77 3.55 -47.50
CA GLU A 19 -42.36 3.85 -47.70
C GLU A 19 -41.79 2.76 -48.62
N SER A 20 -41.14 3.16 -49.72
CA SER A 20 -40.53 2.21 -50.65
C SER A 20 -39.56 1.32 -49.88
N LYS A 21 -39.82 0.00 -49.89
CA LYS A 21 -38.96 -0.97 -49.20
C LYS A 21 -37.51 -0.82 -49.68
N PRO A 22 -36.51 -0.93 -48.80
CA PRO A 22 -35.13 -0.64 -49.15
C PRO A 22 -34.55 -1.65 -50.14
N GLU A 23 -33.83 -1.15 -51.14
CA GLU A 23 -33.00 -1.96 -52.04
C GLU A 23 -31.52 -1.74 -51.73
N PHE A 24 -30.90 -2.71 -51.04
CA PHE A 24 -29.46 -2.69 -50.76
C PHE A 24 -28.71 -3.44 -51.86
N GLU A 25 -27.80 -2.77 -52.57
CA GLU A 25 -26.99 -3.39 -53.63
C GLU A 25 -25.88 -4.30 -53.08
N THR A 26 -25.49 -4.11 -51.81
CA THR A 26 -24.39 -4.84 -51.17
C THR A 26 -24.87 -5.60 -49.93
N TYR A 27 -24.21 -6.72 -49.65
CA TYR A 27 -24.39 -7.44 -48.39
C TYR A 27 -23.78 -6.62 -47.24
N GLY A 28 -24.49 -6.53 -46.13
CA GLY A 28 -24.12 -5.67 -45.02
C GLY A 28 -25.21 -5.54 -43.97
N LEU A 29 -24.90 -4.73 -42.96
CA LEU A 29 -25.84 -4.34 -41.93
C LEU A 29 -26.15 -2.86 -42.11
N PHE A 30 -27.42 -2.51 -42.20
CA PHE A 30 -27.88 -1.16 -42.42
C PHE A 30 -28.84 -0.75 -41.33
N VAL A 31 -28.84 0.52 -40.95
CA VAL A 31 -29.78 1.06 -39.97
C VAL A 31 -30.61 2.17 -40.60
N GLN A 32 -31.90 2.20 -40.30
CA GLN A 32 -32.79 3.29 -40.72
C GLN A 32 -32.45 4.56 -39.92
N THR A 33 -32.26 5.65 -40.65
CA THR A 33 -32.05 7.00 -40.10
C THR A 33 -33.10 7.96 -40.67
N THR A 34 -33.22 9.16 -40.12
CA THR A 34 -34.12 10.21 -40.64
C THR A 34 -33.77 10.63 -42.07
N ASN A 35 -32.53 10.38 -42.51
CA ASN A 35 -32.03 10.68 -43.85
C ASN A 35 -31.93 9.44 -44.77
N GLY A 36 -32.53 8.30 -44.39
CA GLY A 36 -32.57 7.08 -45.21
C GLY A 36 -31.96 5.87 -44.51
N TYR A 37 -30.91 5.29 -45.09
CA TYR A 37 -30.25 4.09 -44.55
C TYR A 37 -28.74 4.28 -44.51
N GLU A 38 -28.12 3.92 -43.40
CA GLU A 38 -26.66 3.96 -43.25
C GLU A 38 -26.08 2.58 -42.98
N GLU A 39 -24.97 2.25 -43.65
CA GLU A 39 -24.24 1.01 -43.42
C GLU A 39 -23.48 1.07 -42.08
N VAL A 40 -23.76 0.11 -41.21
CA VAL A 40 -23.08 -0.06 -39.93
C VAL A 40 -21.83 -0.91 -40.15
N LYS A 41 -20.67 -0.31 -39.92
CA LYS A 41 -19.39 -1.01 -40.05
C LYS A 41 -19.11 -1.86 -38.80
N PRO A 42 -18.52 -3.06 -38.97
CA PRO A 42 -18.15 -3.89 -37.82
C PRO A 42 -17.11 -3.16 -36.99
N LEU A 43 -17.34 -3.04 -35.68
CA LEU A 43 -16.34 -2.45 -34.79
C LEU A 43 -15.31 -3.52 -34.42
N ASN A 44 -14.02 -3.16 -34.43
CA ASN A 44 -13.02 -4.00 -33.79
C ASN A 44 -13.29 -4.00 -32.27
N PRO A 45 -13.40 -5.15 -31.58
CA PRO A 45 -13.61 -5.21 -30.14
C PRO A 45 -12.56 -4.46 -29.31
N ARG A 46 -11.39 -4.15 -29.89
CA ARG A 46 -10.30 -3.38 -29.28
C ARG A 46 -10.33 -1.88 -29.62
N GLN A 47 -11.25 -1.43 -30.47
CA GLN A 47 -11.36 -0.04 -30.89
C GLN A 47 -11.98 0.80 -29.78
N GLN A 48 -11.18 1.71 -29.20
CA GLN A 48 -11.60 2.61 -28.12
C GLN A 48 -12.19 3.94 -28.62
N ASN A 49 -12.07 4.23 -29.92
CA ASN A 49 -12.52 5.48 -30.50
C ASN A 49 -13.99 5.38 -30.91
N LEU A 50 -14.84 6.13 -30.21
CA LEU A 50 -16.29 6.18 -30.37
C LEU A 50 -16.72 7.27 -31.38
N LYS A 51 -15.77 8.07 -31.91
CA LYS A 51 -16.03 9.17 -32.85
C LYS A 51 -16.63 8.69 -34.18
N GLY A 52 -16.39 7.43 -34.56
CA GLY A 52 -16.89 6.81 -35.79
C GLY A 52 -18.16 5.98 -35.62
N LEU A 53 -18.79 6.00 -34.44
CA LEU A 53 -20.12 5.41 -34.26
C LEU A 53 -21.14 6.31 -34.95
N ILE A 54 -22.08 5.71 -35.69
CA ILE A 54 -23.16 6.42 -36.39
C ILE A 54 -23.87 7.33 -35.40
N LYS A 55 -23.80 8.64 -35.63
CA LYS A 55 -24.32 9.68 -34.75
C LYS A 55 -25.70 10.11 -35.24
N SER A 56 -26.68 9.97 -34.35
CA SER A 56 -27.73 10.98 -34.08
C SER A 56 -29.00 11.08 -34.93
N GLU A 57 -29.34 10.14 -35.80
CA GLU A 57 -30.57 10.27 -36.60
C GLU A 57 -31.45 9.02 -36.65
N ILE A 58 -31.32 8.14 -35.68
CA ILE A 58 -32.24 6.99 -35.53
C ILE A 58 -33.42 7.45 -34.67
N ASP A 59 -34.66 7.07 -35.06
CA ASP A 59 -35.82 7.27 -34.21
C ASP A 59 -35.56 6.62 -32.83
N LYS A 60 -35.57 7.45 -31.78
CA LYS A 60 -35.16 7.07 -30.43
C LYS A 60 -36.09 6.04 -29.81
N GLU A 61 -37.32 5.90 -30.31
CA GLU A 61 -38.28 4.92 -29.77
C GLU A 61 -38.25 3.61 -30.54
N LYS A 62 -38.04 3.65 -31.86
CA LYS A 62 -38.03 2.47 -32.73
C LYS A 62 -36.81 2.46 -33.62
N VAL A 63 -36.01 1.41 -33.49
CA VAL A 63 -34.81 1.21 -34.29
C VAL A 63 -35.08 0.07 -35.25
N THR A 64 -34.92 0.34 -36.55
CA THR A 64 -35.02 -0.66 -37.60
C THR A 64 -33.64 -0.93 -38.17
N ILE A 65 -33.21 -2.19 -38.08
CA ILE A 65 -31.94 -2.67 -38.62
C ILE A 65 -32.25 -3.63 -39.77
N TYR A 66 -31.62 -3.44 -40.91
CA TYR A 66 -31.71 -4.35 -42.04
C TYR A 66 -30.43 -5.19 -42.12
N VAL A 67 -30.58 -6.49 -42.26
CA VAL A 67 -29.47 -7.43 -42.46
C VAL A 67 -29.64 -8.06 -43.83
N HIS A 68 -28.69 -7.78 -44.71
CA HIS A 68 -28.58 -8.41 -46.01
C HIS A 68 -27.39 -9.36 -45.97
N ASP A 69 -27.62 -10.65 -45.66
CA ASP A 69 -26.57 -11.67 -45.55
C ASP A 69 -27.13 -13.10 -45.79
N PRO A 70 -26.59 -13.87 -46.77
CA PRO A 70 -27.00 -15.25 -47.05
C PRO A 70 -26.71 -16.23 -45.91
N LYS A 71 -25.90 -15.84 -44.92
CA LYS A 71 -25.60 -16.67 -43.73
C LYS A 71 -26.26 -16.16 -42.47
N PHE A 72 -27.22 -15.24 -42.58
CA PHE A 72 -27.96 -14.75 -41.44
C PHE A 72 -28.81 -15.86 -40.81
N ASP A 73 -28.66 -16.02 -39.50
CA ASP A 73 -29.44 -16.95 -38.70
C ASP A 73 -30.18 -16.17 -37.62
N ALA A 74 -31.48 -15.96 -37.83
CA ALA A 74 -32.34 -15.16 -36.96
C ALA A 74 -32.36 -15.70 -35.51
N ASP A 75 -32.23 -17.01 -35.31
CA ASP A 75 -32.27 -17.65 -34.00
C ASP A 75 -30.97 -17.44 -33.19
N LYS A 76 -29.90 -17.00 -33.86
CA LYS A 76 -28.57 -16.76 -33.26
C LYS A 76 -28.26 -15.28 -33.04
N VAL A 77 -29.22 -14.40 -33.30
CA VAL A 77 -29.04 -12.96 -33.11
C VAL A 77 -29.26 -12.58 -31.64
N VAL A 78 -28.34 -11.80 -31.10
CA VAL A 78 -28.50 -11.17 -29.78
C VAL A 78 -28.23 -9.67 -29.93
N ILE A 79 -29.23 -8.86 -29.55
CA ILE A 79 -29.11 -7.41 -29.44
C ILE A 79 -29.03 -7.03 -27.97
N VAL A 80 -28.00 -6.27 -27.61
CA VAL A 80 -27.81 -5.76 -26.24
C VAL A 80 -27.76 -4.24 -26.27
N GLN A 81 -28.58 -3.60 -25.46
CA GLN A 81 -28.50 -2.17 -25.19
C GLN A 81 -27.52 -1.91 -24.05
N MET A 82 -26.61 -0.96 -24.25
CA MET A 82 -25.43 -0.79 -23.42
C MET A 82 -25.17 0.68 -23.09
N GLY A 83 -24.64 0.90 -21.89
CA GLY A 83 -24.03 2.17 -21.51
C GLY A 83 -22.61 2.30 -22.07
N MET A 84 -21.90 3.33 -21.62
CA MET A 84 -20.49 3.55 -22.03
C MET A 84 -19.50 2.60 -21.35
N ASP A 85 -19.93 1.89 -20.31
CA ASP A 85 -19.23 0.70 -19.80
C ASP A 85 -19.71 -0.52 -20.59
N LEU A 86 -18.91 -0.95 -21.56
CA LEU A 86 -19.26 -2.01 -22.49
C LEU A 86 -19.41 -3.41 -21.84
N ASN A 87 -19.17 -3.53 -20.54
CA ASN A 87 -19.40 -4.78 -19.80
C ASN A 87 -20.82 -4.87 -19.23
N LYS A 88 -21.60 -3.79 -19.30
CA LYS A 88 -22.96 -3.72 -18.75
C LYS A 88 -23.95 -3.44 -19.87
N GLY A 89 -25.00 -4.25 -19.94
CA GLY A 89 -26.07 -4.05 -20.89
C GLY A 89 -27.24 -4.98 -20.64
N THR A 90 -28.36 -4.64 -21.26
CA THR A 90 -29.64 -5.34 -21.16
C THR A 90 -29.99 -5.90 -22.53
N LYS A 91 -30.43 -7.16 -22.58
CA LYS A 91 -30.93 -7.73 -23.84
C LYS A 91 -32.18 -6.96 -24.28
N VAL A 92 -32.24 -6.62 -25.56
CA VAL A 92 -33.38 -5.94 -26.16
C VAL A 92 -34.25 -6.97 -26.85
N GLU A 93 -35.56 -6.81 -26.73
CA GLU A 93 -36.53 -7.60 -27.50
C GLU A 93 -36.62 -7.00 -28.90
N PHE A 94 -36.62 -7.87 -29.91
CA PHE A 94 -36.72 -7.48 -31.31
C PHE A 94 -37.57 -8.50 -32.06
N SER A 95 -38.19 -8.06 -33.14
CA SER A 95 -38.87 -8.92 -34.11
C SER A 95 -38.03 -9.04 -35.37
N VAL A 96 -38.07 -10.21 -36.01
CA VAL A 96 -37.41 -10.45 -37.30
C VAL A 96 -38.46 -10.69 -38.37
N THR A 97 -38.42 -9.92 -39.45
CA THR A 97 -39.32 -10.05 -40.59
C THR A 97 -38.50 -10.27 -41.87
N PRO A 98 -38.62 -11.42 -42.55
CA PRO A 98 -37.99 -11.59 -43.87
C PRO A 98 -38.67 -10.68 -44.91
N LEU A 99 -37.87 -10.06 -45.78
CA LEU A 99 -38.37 -9.20 -46.86
C LEU A 99 -38.45 -9.95 -48.20
N GLU A 100 -39.05 -9.32 -49.20
CA GLU A 100 -39.26 -9.92 -50.54
C GLU A 100 -37.95 -10.18 -51.28
N LYS A 101 -36.91 -9.39 -50.99
CA LYS A 101 -35.57 -9.60 -51.53
C LYS A 101 -34.88 -10.76 -50.80
N GLU A 102 -34.26 -11.66 -51.56
CA GLU A 102 -33.51 -12.79 -51.01
C GLU A 102 -32.42 -12.30 -50.02
N ASP A 103 -32.20 -13.07 -48.96
CA ASP A 103 -31.22 -12.81 -47.90
C ASP A 103 -31.39 -11.49 -47.12
N LEU A 104 -32.53 -10.81 -47.25
CA LEU A 104 -32.81 -9.54 -46.60
C LEU A 104 -33.83 -9.68 -45.46
N TYR A 105 -33.43 -9.25 -44.27
CA TYR A 105 -34.22 -9.32 -43.06
C TYR A 105 -34.32 -7.95 -42.39
N GLU A 106 -35.51 -7.63 -41.89
CA GLU A 106 -35.77 -6.47 -41.05
C GLU A 106 -35.81 -6.89 -39.57
N LEU A 107 -35.04 -6.19 -38.74
CA LEU A 107 -35.01 -6.34 -37.29
C LEU A 107 -35.56 -5.04 -36.68
N ALA A 108 -36.78 -5.11 -36.16
CA ALA A 108 -37.42 -3.98 -35.48
C ALA A 108 -37.31 -4.15 -33.96
N LEU A 109 -36.84 -3.12 -33.26
CA LEU A 109 -36.63 -3.14 -31.81
C LEU A 109 -36.99 -1.80 -31.16
N THR A 110 -37.36 -1.86 -29.88
CA THR A 110 -37.68 -0.67 -29.08
C THR A 110 -36.55 -0.40 -28.10
N VAL A 111 -36.06 0.84 -28.09
CA VAL A 111 -35.06 1.31 -27.12
C VAL A 111 -35.76 1.52 -25.77
N LYS A 112 -35.33 0.80 -24.73
CA LYS A 112 -36.02 0.81 -23.42
C LYS A 112 -35.46 1.83 -22.44
N ASP A 113 -34.16 2.13 -22.54
CA ASP A 113 -33.45 2.97 -21.57
C ASP A 113 -32.62 4.05 -22.27
N SER A 114 -33.04 5.31 -22.19
CA SER A 114 -32.33 6.42 -22.83
C SER A 114 -30.94 6.69 -22.22
N SER A 115 -30.63 6.15 -21.03
CA SER A 115 -29.30 6.26 -20.40
C SER A 115 -28.27 5.27 -20.96
N MET A 116 -28.69 4.33 -21.82
CA MET A 116 -27.84 3.37 -22.50
C MET A 116 -27.80 3.69 -24.00
N PRO A 117 -26.90 4.58 -24.45
CA PRO A 117 -26.97 5.16 -25.79
C PRO A 117 -26.44 4.22 -26.89
N LEU A 118 -26.00 3.01 -26.58
CA LEU A 118 -25.39 2.08 -27.53
C LEU A 118 -26.24 0.83 -27.73
N LEU A 119 -26.33 0.33 -28.96
CA LEU A 119 -26.77 -1.04 -29.25
C LEU A 119 -25.60 -1.85 -29.80
N MET A 120 -25.45 -3.06 -29.28
CA MET A 120 -24.52 -4.05 -29.78
C MET A 120 -25.26 -5.22 -30.40
N LEU A 121 -25.06 -5.46 -31.69
CA LEU A 121 -25.49 -6.68 -32.37
C LEU A 121 -24.39 -7.74 -32.31
N LYS A 122 -24.76 -8.96 -31.91
CA LYS A 122 -23.95 -10.17 -32.04
C LYS A 122 -24.74 -11.20 -32.86
N SER A 123 -24.17 -11.74 -33.92
CA SER A 123 -24.75 -12.83 -34.71
C SER A 123 -23.73 -13.93 -34.99
N GLY A 124 -24.19 -15.18 -35.14
CA GLY A 124 -23.37 -16.28 -35.67
C GLY A 124 -23.54 -16.37 -37.19
N GLY A 125 -22.45 -16.38 -37.97
CA GLY A 125 -22.44 -16.26 -39.45
C GLY A 125 -21.11 -15.67 -39.95
N ILE A 126 -20.98 -15.05 -41.13
CA ILE A 126 -19.74 -14.32 -41.56
C ILE A 126 -19.27 -13.28 -40.50
N PHE A 127 -20.19 -12.94 -39.58
CA PHE A 127 -20.05 -12.07 -38.43
C PHE A 127 -19.68 -12.76 -37.10
N SER A 128 -19.35 -14.06 -37.07
CA SER A 128 -19.18 -14.86 -35.85
C SER A 128 -18.07 -14.40 -34.88
N ALA A 129 -17.30 -13.37 -35.22
CA ALA A 129 -16.29 -12.74 -34.37
C ALA A 129 -16.34 -11.20 -34.33
N LYS A 130 -17.28 -10.55 -35.04
CA LYS A 130 -17.35 -9.07 -35.15
C LYS A 130 -18.66 -8.57 -34.55
N GLY A 131 -18.55 -7.81 -33.46
CA GLY A 131 -19.70 -7.10 -32.89
C GLY A 131 -19.93 -5.79 -33.63
N TYR A 132 -21.19 -5.48 -33.95
CA TYR A 132 -21.58 -4.18 -34.48
C TYR A 132 -22.05 -3.33 -33.32
N ILE A 133 -21.49 -2.13 -33.18
CA ILE A 133 -21.93 -1.15 -32.19
C ILE A 133 -22.45 0.06 -32.96
N LEU A 134 -23.67 0.49 -32.64
CA LEU A 134 -24.27 1.70 -33.15
C LEU A 134 -24.76 2.57 -31.99
N ALA A 135 -24.83 3.88 -32.19
CA ALA A 135 -25.41 4.78 -31.22
C ALA A 135 -26.88 5.04 -31.52
N VAL A 136 -27.73 4.86 -30.51
CA VAL A 136 -29.18 5.12 -30.55
C VAL A 136 -29.60 6.24 -29.61
N GLY A 137 -28.64 6.80 -28.88
CA GLY A 137 -28.84 7.93 -27.96
C GLY A 137 -27.65 8.89 -27.99
N ASP A 138 -27.66 9.81 -27.05
CA ASP A 138 -26.57 10.79 -26.90
C ASP A 138 -25.35 10.13 -26.24
N VAL A 139 -24.38 9.73 -27.08
CA VAL A 139 -23.13 9.08 -26.64
C VAL A 139 -22.25 10.04 -25.86
N GLU A 140 -22.31 11.34 -26.15
CA GLU A 140 -21.52 12.34 -25.45
C GLU A 140 -22.06 12.58 -24.04
N ALA A 141 -23.38 12.72 -23.88
CA ALA A 141 -24.03 12.76 -22.57
C ALA A 141 -23.80 11.45 -21.80
N GLY A 142 -23.93 10.30 -22.47
CA GLY A 142 -23.63 9.01 -21.85
C GLY A 142 -22.18 8.89 -21.36
N ALA A 143 -21.21 9.48 -22.09
CA ALA A 143 -19.81 9.50 -21.68
C ALA A 143 -19.61 10.30 -20.40
N VAL A 144 -20.24 11.47 -20.31
CA VAL A 144 -20.25 12.31 -19.11
C VAL A 144 -20.85 11.54 -17.92
N ASP A 145 -22.03 10.96 -18.10
CA ASP A 145 -22.74 10.26 -17.03
C ASP A 145 -21.97 9.04 -16.54
N ALA A 146 -21.29 8.32 -17.43
CA ALA A 146 -20.43 7.21 -17.07
C ALA A 146 -19.28 7.64 -16.15
N ILE A 147 -18.69 8.82 -16.37
CA ILE A 147 -17.64 9.36 -15.49
C ILE A 147 -18.21 9.79 -14.15
N LYS A 148 -19.34 10.51 -14.14
CA LYS A 148 -20.01 10.97 -12.92
C LYS A 148 -20.37 9.79 -12.01
N ASN A 149 -20.89 8.72 -12.58
CA ASN A 149 -21.33 7.52 -11.87
C ASN A 149 -20.22 6.50 -11.61
N MET A 150 -19.01 6.72 -12.14
CA MET A 150 -17.87 5.82 -11.91
C MET A 150 -17.50 5.81 -10.42
N LYS A 151 -17.38 4.61 -9.83
CA LYS A 151 -16.82 4.44 -8.49
C LYS A 151 -15.30 4.25 -8.57
N GLY A 152 -14.57 4.68 -7.54
CA GLY A 152 -13.11 4.50 -7.44
C GLY A 152 -12.34 5.81 -7.40
N SER A 153 -11.01 5.71 -7.49
CA SER A 153 -10.08 6.84 -7.34
C SER A 153 -10.21 7.87 -8.45
N SER A 154 -9.85 9.12 -8.13
CA SER A 154 -9.83 10.22 -9.12
C SER A 154 -8.88 9.91 -10.28
N TYR A 155 -7.79 9.18 -10.03
CA TYR A 155 -6.86 8.73 -11.07
C TYR A 155 -7.51 7.80 -12.13
N ASN A 156 -8.32 6.84 -11.69
CA ASN A 156 -9.00 5.93 -12.62
C ASN A 156 -10.05 6.66 -13.44
N LYS A 157 -10.81 7.57 -12.81
CA LYS A 157 -11.75 8.46 -13.51
C LYS A 157 -11.02 9.33 -14.52
N LEU A 158 -9.89 9.93 -14.13
CA LEU A 158 -9.08 10.79 -14.98
C LEU A 158 -8.61 10.05 -16.25
N LYS A 159 -8.12 8.82 -16.11
CA LYS A 159 -7.76 7.96 -17.24
C LYS A 159 -8.94 7.77 -18.19
N LYS A 160 -10.13 7.51 -17.64
CA LYS A 160 -11.34 7.29 -18.44
C LYS A 160 -11.83 8.56 -19.14
N VAL A 161 -11.77 9.72 -18.49
CA VAL A 161 -12.09 11.01 -19.14
C VAL A 161 -11.15 11.27 -20.32
N LYS A 162 -9.84 11.04 -20.14
CA LYS A 162 -8.85 11.17 -21.22
C LYS A 162 -9.13 10.23 -22.39
N GLU A 163 -9.65 9.02 -22.14
CA GLU A 163 -10.10 8.12 -23.19
C GLU A 163 -11.34 8.66 -23.93
N PHE A 164 -12.35 9.15 -23.23
CA PHE A 164 -13.55 9.72 -23.87
C PHE A 164 -13.23 10.98 -24.68
N LEU A 165 -12.35 11.87 -24.19
CA LEU A 165 -11.92 13.07 -24.91
C LEU A 165 -11.14 12.77 -26.21
N LYS A 166 -10.58 11.57 -26.39
CA LYS A 166 -10.04 11.15 -27.72
C LYS A 166 -11.13 11.02 -28.77
N SER A 167 -12.33 10.62 -28.34
CA SER A 167 -13.50 10.46 -29.20
C SER A 167 -14.30 11.75 -29.32
N PHE A 168 -14.38 12.52 -28.23
CA PHE A 168 -15.19 13.73 -28.08
C PHE A 168 -14.34 14.92 -27.62
N PRO A 169 -13.37 15.39 -28.42
CA PRO A 169 -12.40 16.39 -27.98
C PRO A 169 -13.03 17.75 -27.64
N GLU A 170 -14.15 18.09 -28.26
CA GLU A 170 -14.85 19.37 -28.10
C GLU A 170 -15.92 19.37 -27.00
N ASN A 171 -16.13 18.23 -26.33
CA ASN A 171 -17.15 18.12 -25.30
C ASN A 171 -16.77 18.95 -24.06
N LYS A 172 -17.46 20.08 -23.87
CA LYS A 172 -17.17 21.07 -22.81
C LYS A 172 -17.28 20.48 -21.41
N GLU A 173 -18.22 19.56 -21.19
CA GLU A 173 -18.46 18.97 -19.89
C GLU A 173 -17.37 17.98 -19.50
N LEU A 174 -16.93 17.11 -20.43
CA LEU A 174 -15.77 16.24 -20.24
C LEU A 174 -14.48 17.04 -20.01
N GLN A 175 -14.31 18.19 -20.68
CA GLN A 175 -13.17 19.09 -20.43
C GLN A 175 -13.21 19.73 -19.03
N LEU A 176 -14.39 20.08 -18.53
CA LEU A 176 -14.55 20.60 -17.16
C LEU A 176 -14.21 19.51 -16.14
N VAL A 177 -14.79 18.32 -16.30
CA VAL A 177 -14.54 17.17 -15.42
C VAL A 177 -13.07 16.74 -15.46
N LEU A 178 -12.39 16.87 -16.61
CA LEU A 178 -10.95 16.63 -16.73
C LEU A 178 -10.16 17.51 -15.75
N LYS A 179 -10.40 18.83 -15.76
CA LYS A 179 -9.68 19.78 -14.90
C LYS A 179 -9.90 19.48 -13.42
N GLU A 180 -11.16 19.27 -13.02
CA GLU A 180 -11.50 18.93 -11.63
C GLU A 180 -10.83 17.64 -11.15
N LEU A 181 -10.73 16.63 -12.02
CA LEU A 181 -10.10 15.36 -11.68
C LEU A 181 -8.57 15.45 -11.66
N GLU A 182 -7.95 16.33 -12.44
CA GLU A 182 -6.50 16.55 -12.39
C GLU A 182 -6.08 17.15 -11.04
N GLU A 183 -6.82 18.15 -10.54
CA GLU A 183 -6.61 18.74 -9.23
C GLU A 183 -6.82 17.69 -8.11
N LYS A 184 -7.98 17.01 -8.10
CA LYS A 184 -8.27 15.97 -7.09
C LYS A 184 -7.28 14.82 -7.12
N ALA A 185 -6.86 14.36 -8.30
CA ALA A 185 -5.89 13.27 -8.40
C ALA A 185 -4.50 13.70 -7.90
N ALA A 186 -4.11 14.97 -8.08
CA ALA A 186 -2.87 15.50 -7.52
C ALA A 186 -2.95 15.56 -5.99
N GLU A 187 -4.03 16.06 -5.43
CA GLU A 187 -4.28 16.09 -3.97
C GLU A 187 -4.28 14.68 -3.37
N GLU A 188 -5.00 13.73 -3.98
CA GLU A 188 -5.02 12.33 -3.55
C GLU A 188 -3.62 11.69 -3.56
N GLN A 189 -2.79 12.02 -4.56
CA GLN A 189 -1.41 11.52 -4.62
C GLN A 189 -0.53 12.12 -3.52
N VAL A 190 -0.64 13.42 -3.24
CA VAL A 190 0.07 14.06 -2.13
C VAL A 190 -0.34 13.40 -0.81
N ALA A 191 -1.64 13.29 -0.54
CA ALA A 191 -2.15 12.64 0.66
C ALA A 191 -1.79 11.14 0.76
N ALA A 192 -1.69 10.43 -0.36
CA ALA A 192 -1.23 9.04 -0.39
C ALA A 192 0.26 8.93 -0.03
N ARG A 193 1.10 9.82 -0.57
CA ARG A 193 2.53 9.89 -0.25
C ARG A 193 2.76 10.25 1.21
N GLU A 194 2.02 11.23 1.74
CA GLU A 194 2.07 11.59 3.16
C GLU A 194 1.68 10.42 4.07
N ARG A 195 0.61 9.69 3.74
CA ARG A 195 0.21 8.48 4.48
C ARG A 195 1.29 7.41 4.43
N GLN A 196 1.88 7.19 3.27
CA GLN A 196 2.94 6.20 3.09
C GLN A 196 4.20 6.60 3.88
N GLN A 197 4.58 7.88 3.85
CA GLN A 197 5.68 8.41 4.63
C GLN A 197 5.44 8.21 6.13
N LYS A 198 4.26 8.57 6.65
CA LYS A 198 3.89 8.34 8.06
C LYS A 198 3.97 6.86 8.46
N GLN A 199 3.61 5.95 7.56
CA GLN A 199 3.77 4.51 7.80
C GLN A 199 5.24 4.09 7.90
N TYR A 200 6.10 4.57 6.99
CA TYR A 200 7.53 4.29 7.04
C TYR A 200 8.21 4.86 8.29
N GLU A 201 7.83 6.07 8.70
CA GLU A 201 8.29 6.69 9.94
C GLU A 201 7.92 5.85 11.15
N LYS A 202 6.66 5.43 11.26
CA LYS A 202 6.20 4.56 12.35
C LYS A 202 6.96 3.24 12.39
N MET A 203 7.16 2.60 11.24
CA MET A 203 7.92 1.34 11.17
C MET A 203 9.39 1.54 11.58
N GLY A 204 10.01 2.63 11.13
CA GLY A 204 11.39 2.96 11.51
C GLY A 204 11.55 3.19 13.01
N TYR A 205 10.58 3.87 13.64
CA TYR A 205 10.60 4.09 15.09
C TYR A 205 10.39 2.79 15.87
N GLU A 206 9.46 1.92 15.45
CA GLU A 206 9.28 0.61 16.09
C GLU A 206 10.48 -0.31 15.90
N GLU A 207 11.18 -0.24 14.77
CA GLU A 207 12.44 -0.95 14.56
C GLU A 207 13.53 -0.48 15.54
N ALA A 208 13.66 0.84 15.75
CA ALA A 208 14.56 1.39 16.75
C ALA A 208 14.23 0.89 18.16
N LYS A 209 12.95 0.88 18.56
CA LYS A 209 12.50 0.29 19.84
C LYS A 209 12.83 -1.19 19.96
N MET A 210 12.71 -1.96 18.88
CA MET A 210 13.02 -3.38 18.89
C MET A 210 14.51 -3.67 19.10
N SER A 211 15.40 -2.70 18.86
CA SER A 211 16.83 -2.83 19.19
C SER A 211 17.06 -3.11 20.68
N GLU A 212 16.22 -2.57 21.56
CA GLU A 212 16.30 -2.77 23.01
C GLU A 212 16.09 -4.23 23.43
N LYS A 213 15.31 -4.98 22.64
CA LYS A 213 15.09 -6.41 22.85
C LYS A 213 16.15 -7.28 22.17
N ARG A 214 16.75 -6.79 21.09
CA ARG A 214 17.71 -7.54 20.25
C ARG A 214 19.13 -7.48 20.80
N TYR A 215 19.53 -6.34 21.33
CA TYR A 215 20.91 -6.11 21.77
C TYR A 215 20.99 -6.03 23.28
N ARG A 216 22.08 -6.56 23.85
CA ARG A 216 22.39 -6.42 25.28
C ARG A 216 23.02 -5.07 25.62
N GLU A 217 23.74 -4.49 24.66
CA GLU A 217 24.50 -3.26 24.84
C GLU A 217 23.63 -2.03 24.57
N LYS A 218 23.48 -1.18 25.58
CA LYS A 218 22.69 0.05 25.50
C LYS A 218 23.19 1.05 24.45
N GLY A 219 24.50 1.05 24.16
CA GLY A 219 25.07 1.85 23.07
C GLY A 219 24.44 1.56 21.70
N LYS A 220 24.16 0.28 21.41
CA LYS A 220 23.48 -0.13 20.17
C LYS A 220 22.02 0.32 20.11
N TRP A 221 21.39 0.53 21.27
CA TRP A 221 20.04 1.07 21.32
C TRP A 221 20.06 2.54 20.91
N ILE A 222 20.99 3.32 21.46
CA ILE A 222 21.20 4.73 21.09
C ILE A 222 21.48 4.86 19.59
N GLU A 223 22.38 4.05 19.03
CA GLU A 223 22.70 4.04 17.60
C GLU A 223 21.45 3.79 16.73
N ALA A 224 20.57 2.86 17.12
CA ALA A 224 19.34 2.59 16.39
C ALA A 224 18.38 3.79 16.37
N TYR A 225 18.20 4.46 17.52
CA TYR A 225 17.40 5.69 17.58
C TYR A 225 18.03 6.85 16.80
N GLN A 226 19.36 7.00 16.84
CA GLN A 226 20.07 8.00 16.03
C GLN A 226 19.93 7.74 14.53
N SER A 227 19.98 6.47 14.12
CA SER A 227 19.73 6.07 12.73
C SER A 227 18.31 6.39 12.29
N PHE A 228 17.31 6.18 13.17
CA PHE A 228 15.94 6.60 12.92
C PHE A 228 15.83 8.11 12.72
N LEU A 229 16.42 8.91 13.63
CA LEU A 229 16.41 10.38 13.56
C LEU A 229 17.12 10.91 12.31
N THR A 230 18.19 10.25 11.87
CA THR A 230 18.91 10.63 10.65
C THR A 230 18.05 10.37 9.41
N ARG A 231 17.31 9.26 9.39
CA ARG A 231 16.45 8.87 8.28
C ARG A 231 15.15 9.67 8.21
N TYR A 232 14.61 10.07 9.36
CA TYR A 232 13.34 10.77 9.49
C TYR A 232 13.45 11.98 10.44
N PRO A 233 14.18 13.04 10.04
CA PRO A 233 14.53 14.16 10.92
C PRO A 233 13.36 15.04 11.33
N ALA A 234 12.24 15.00 10.60
CA ALA A 234 11.03 15.77 10.84
C ALA A 234 9.83 14.89 11.21
N SER A 235 10.09 13.66 11.70
CA SER A 235 9.02 12.74 12.07
C SER A 235 8.30 13.17 13.35
N ASP A 236 7.01 12.85 13.43
CA ASP A 236 6.19 13.00 14.65
C ASP A 236 6.78 12.22 15.87
N TYR A 237 7.66 11.25 15.64
CA TYR A 237 8.35 10.48 16.69
C TYR A 237 9.72 11.04 17.10
N GLN A 238 10.16 12.16 16.51
CA GLN A 238 11.49 12.73 16.74
C GLN A 238 11.75 12.98 18.23
N ASP A 239 10.83 13.64 18.92
CA ASP A 239 11.03 14.01 20.32
C ASP A 239 11.02 12.79 21.24
N ALA A 240 10.16 11.82 20.96
CA ALA A 240 10.14 10.55 21.70
C ALA A 240 11.47 9.79 21.55
N ALA A 241 12.04 9.76 20.34
CA ALA A 241 13.35 9.14 20.10
C ALA A 241 14.49 9.88 20.83
N LYS A 242 14.50 11.22 20.82
CA LYS A 242 15.49 12.03 21.56
C LYS A 242 15.40 11.80 23.06
N GLN A 243 14.20 11.87 23.63
CA GLN A 243 13.97 11.60 25.06
C GLN A 243 14.42 10.20 25.44
N ARG A 244 14.19 9.19 24.58
CA ARG A 244 14.64 7.83 24.85
C ARG A 244 16.17 7.70 24.81
N ILE A 245 16.85 8.36 23.87
CA ILE A 245 18.32 8.43 23.84
C ILE A 245 18.85 9.03 25.14
N GLU A 246 18.31 10.16 25.59
CA GLU A 246 18.71 10.82 26.84
C GLU A 246 18.52 9.90 28.05
N ALA A 247 17.38 9.21 28.12
CA ALA A 247 17.11 8.24 29.19
C ALA A 247 18.12 7.09 29.19
N ILE A 248 18.43 6.50 28.01
CA ILE A 248 19.39 5.41 27.89
C ILE A 248 20.80 5.89 28.27
N GLN A 249 21.19 7.10 27.85
CA GLN A 249 22.48 7.68 28.20
C GLN A 249 22.60 7.86 29.72
N LYS A 250 21.57 8.38 30.36
CA LYS A 250 21.53 8.50 31.82
C LYS A 250 21.67 7.13 32.50
N GLU A 251 20.99 6.10 32.01
CA GLU A 251 21.12 4.74 32.57
C GLU A 251 22.54 4.16 32.40
N ILE A 252 23.27 4.55 31.35
CA ILE A 252 24.69 4.18 31.14
C ILE A 252 25.57 4.91 32.15
N ASP A 253 25.36 6.23 32.28
CA ASP A 253 26.16 7.09 33.16
C ASP A 253 25.96 6.70 34.64
N ASP A 254 24.72 6.42 35.06
CA ASP A 254 24.40 5.95 36.40
C ASP A 254 25.08 4.60 36.71
N ALA A 255 25.07 3.66 35.75
CA ALA A 255 25.74 2.37 35.91
C ALA A 255 27.26 2.50 35.98
N LYS A 256 27.84 3.42 35.19
CA LYS A 256 29.28 3.72 35.23
C LYS A 256 29.67 4.31 36.59
N LYS A 257 28.89 5.27 37.08
CA LYS A 257 29.10 5.89 38.40
C LYS A 257 29.01 4.85 39.52
N GLU A 258 28.01 3.98 39.51
CA GLU A 258 27.88 2.90 40.50
C GLU A 258 29.11 1.98 40.49
N TYR A 259 29.61 1.64 39.29
CA TYR A 259 30.80 0.81 39.14
C TYR A 259 32.06 1.50 39.69
N GLU A 260 32.27 2.78 39.39
CA GLU A 260 33.38 3.59 39.91
C GLU A 260 33.32 3.77 41.43
N ASP A 261 32.14 4.04 41.99
CA ASP A 261 31.94 4.13 43.43
C ASP A 261 32.28 2.80 44.13
N GLN A 262 31.92 1.68 43.52
CA GLN A 262 32.23 0.36 44.05
C GLN A 262 33.71 0.00 43.93
N LEU A 263 34.37 0.37 42.82
CA LEU A 263 35.83 0.27 42.69
C LEU A 263 36.54 1.02 43.82
N SER A 264 36.11 2.24 44.13
CA SER A 264 36.68 3.03 45.22
C SER A 264 36.51 2.34 46.59
N LYS A 265 35.36 1.72 46.85
CA LYS A 265 35.15 0.93 48.08
C LYS A 265 36.09 -0.27 48.15
N PHE A 266 36.30 -0.98 47.04
CA PHE A 266 37.24 -2.10 46.97
C PHE A 266 38.68 -1.64 47.16
N GLN A 267 39.08 -0.52 46.57
CA GLN A 267 40.42 0.05 46.76
C GLN A 267 40.70 0.29 48.25
N LYS A 268 39.77 0.91 48.98
CA LYS A 268 39.93 1.15 50.42
C LYS A 268 40.20 -0.13 51.22
N VAL A 269 39.46 -1.20 50.93
CA VAL A 269 39.66 -2.50 51.61
C VAL A 269 41.00 -3.13 51.22
N VAL A 270 41.40 -3.04 49.95
CA VAL A 270 42.71 -3.53 49.46
C VAL A 270 43.86 -2.77 50.11
N ASP A 271 43.77 -1.45 50.22
CA ASP A 271 44.79 -0.61 50.85
C ASP A 271 44.99 -0.99 52.32
N GLN A 272 43.88 -1.17 53.06
CA GLN A 272 43.91 -1.63 54.46
C GLN A 272 44.52 -3.03 54.57
N PHE A 273 44.14 -3.96 53.70
CA PHE A 273 44.70 -5.31 53.67
C PHE A 273 46.21 -5.33 53.40
N VAL A 274 46.65 -4.59 52.38
CA VAL A 274 48.06 -4.48 52.01
C VAL A 274 48.87 -3.82 53.14
N SER A 275 48.34 -2.73 53.73
CA SER A 275 48.95 -2.06 54.89
C SER A 275 49.10 -3.00 56.08
N ALA A 276 48.03 -3.74 56.42
CA ALA A 276 48.03 -4.69 57.53
C ALA A 276 49.06 -5.82 57.32
N ILE A 277 49.23 -6.32 56.08
CA ILE A 277 50.27 -7.30 55.75
C ILE A 277 51.67 -6.71 55.91
N LYS A 278 51.93 -5.53 55.34
CA LYS A 278 53.24 -4.85 55.41
C LYS A 278 53.66 -4.59 56.86
N ASN A 279 52.70 -4.20 57.70
CA ASN A 279 52.92 -3.87 59.11
C ASN A 279 52.80 -5.09 60.05
N LYS A 280 52.48 -6.28 59.53
CA LYS A 280 52.19 -7.49 60.31
C LYS A 280 51.11 -7.27 61.39
N ASN A 281 50.13 -6.43 61.09
CA ASN A 281 49.05 -6.04 62.02
C ASN A 281 47.89 -7.05 61.95
N GLN A 282 47.88 -8.02 62.85
CA GLN A 282 46.87 -9.09 62.89
C GLN A 282 45.45 -8.57 63.20
N GLU A 283 45.32 -7.51 63.99
CA GLU A 283 44.02 -6.96 64.39
C GLU A 283 43.33 -6.28 63.20
N GLU A 284 44.06 -5.39 62.52
CA GLU A 284 43.58 -4.73 61.29
C GLU A 284 43.35 -5.73 60.16
N LEU A 285 44.19 -6.75 60.04
CA LEU A 285 43.97 -7.82 59.05
C LEU A 285 42.71 -8.64 59.35
N SER A 286 42.38 -8.81 60.64
CA SER A 286 41.16 -9.51 61.05
C SER A 286 39.90 -8.67 60.83
N SER A 287 39.99 -7.33 60.85
CA SER A 287 38.85 -6.46 60.57
C SER A 287 38.52 -6.38 59.08
N VAL A 288 39.48 -6.63 58.19
CA VAL A 288 39.26 -6.60 56.73
C VAL A 288 39.14 -7.99 56.09
N THR A 289 39.06 -9.07 56.86
CA THR A 289 38.91 -10.45 56.36
C THR A 289 37.71 -11.18 56.96
N VAL A 290 37.07 -12.05 56.17
CA VAL A 290 35.83 -12.76 56.59
C VAL A 290 36.06 -13.74 57.75
N SER A 291 37.27 -14.31 57.89
CA SER A 291 37.56 -15.24 58.98
C SER A 291 38.93 -14.98 59.60
N LYS A 292 39.02 -15.12 60.94
CA LYS A 292 40.30 -15.06 61.68
C LYS A 292 41.35 -16.04 61.15
N SER A 293 40.90 -17.17 60.61
CA SER A 293 41.78 -18.16 59.97
C SER A 293 42.37 -17.67 58.64
N SER A 294 41.67 -16.78 57.93
CA SER A 294 42.13 -16.15 56.69
C SER A 294 43.17 -15.07 56.98
N ALA A 295 42.94 -14.23 58.00
CA ALA A 295 43.93 -13.26 58.49
C ALA A 295 45.25 -13.96 58.89
N SER A 296 45.15 -14.97 59.75
CA SER A 296 46.31 -15.72 60.22
C SER A 296 47.08 -16.39 59.08
N ARG A 297 46.36 -16.93 58.07
CA ARG A 297 46.96 -17.50 56.86
C ARG A 297 47.67 -16.47 55.99
N ALA A 298 47.18 -15.23 55.90
CA ALA A 298 47.83 -14.20 55.10
C ALA A 298 49.21 -13.81 55.70
N LEU A 299 49.33 -13.71 57.03
CA LEU A 299 50.61 -13.41 57.69
C LEU A 299 51.60 -14.58 57.72
N THR A 300 51.12 -15.82 57.58
CA THR A 300 51.96 -17.03 57.59
C THR A 300 52.26 -17.58 56.20
N SER A 301 51.59 -17.08 55.16
CA SER A 301 51.80 -17.47 53.78
C SER A 301 53.16 -16.97 53.28
N SER A 302 54.09 -17.91 53.05
CA SER A 302 55.44 -17.58 52.56
C SER A 302 55.44 -16.87 51.21
N ARG A 303 54.39 -17.05 50.39
CA ARG A 303 54.23 -16.34 49.11
C ARG A 303 53.77 -14.90 49.32
N LEU A 304 52.78 -14.67 50.17
CA LEU A 304 52.24 -13.32 50.41
C LEU A 304 53.21 -12.44 51.19
N VAL A 305 53.93 -13.02 52.15
CA VAL A 305 54.95 -12.29 52.95
C VAL A 305 56.16 -11.88 52.08
N LYS A 306 56.46 -12.63 51.02
CA LYS A 306 57.54 -12.32 50.07
C LYS A 306 57.07 -11.53 48.85
N ALA A 307 55.76 -11.31 48.72
CA ALA A 307 55.18 -10.63 47.58
C ALA A 307 55.56 -9.14 47.58
N ASN A 308 55.86 -8.62 46.40
CA ASN A 308 55.93 -7.20 46.15
C ASN A 308 54.51 -6.60 46.15
N LEU A 309 54.19 -5.95 47.26
CA LEU A 309 52.91 -5.27 47.49
C LEU A 309 53.03 -3.74 47.28
N ALA A 310 54.03 -3.26 46.53
CA ALA A 310 54.09 -1.87 46.10
C ALA A 310 53.05 -1.62 44.98
N ASP A 311 52.46 -0.42 44.99
CA ASP A 311 51.61 0.10 43.91
C ASP A 311 50.42 -0.82 43.54
N ILE A 312 49.83 -1.49 44.54
CA ILE A 312 48.63 -2.30 44.36
C ILE A 312 47.42 -1.39 44.13
N GLU A 313 46.82 -1.47 42.94
CA GLU A 313 45.61 -0.73 42.57
C GLU A 313 44.52 -1.68 42.09
N VAL A 314 43.27 -1.37 42.37
CA VAL A 314 42.11 -2.09 41.84
C VAL A 314 41.89 -1.67 40.39
N GLU A 315 41.99 -2.62 39.47
CA GLU A 315 41.78 -2.37 38.03
C GLU A 315 40.30 -2.49 37.65
N LYS A 316 39.69 -3.61 38.02
CA LYS A 316 38.32 -3.97 37.64
C LYS A 316 37.76 -5.02 38.57
N PHE A 317 36.44 -5.18 38.55
CA PHE A 317 35.79 -6.27 39.26
C PHE A 317 34.64 -6.87 38.47
N HIS A 318 34.25 -8.08 38.87
CA HIS A 318 32.95 -8.62 38.50
C HIS A 318 32.31 -9.33 39.69
N TYR A 319 31.00 -9.17 39.82
CA TYR A 319 30.22 -9.96 40.77
C TYR A 319 30.12 -11.40 40.29
N SER A 320 30.26 -12.35 41.22
CA SER A 320 29.97 -13.77 40.94
C SER A 320 28.50 -13.98 40.56
N ASN A 321 27.60 -13.22 41.18
CA ASN A 321 26.19 -13.16 40.86
C ASN A 321 25.74 -11.69 40.81
N LYS A 322 25.21 -11.28 39.65
CA LYS A 322 24.77 -9.90 39.38
C LYS A 322 23.52 -9.48 40.15
N GLU A 323 22.70 -10.42 40.58
CA GLU A 323 21.46 -10.16 41.31
C GLU A 323 21.74 -9.95 42.79
N THR A 324 22.50 -10.85 43.43
CA THR A 324 22.78 -10.77 44.87
C THR A 324 23.89 -9.80 45.21
N ARG A 325 24.85 -9.59 44.30
CA ARG A 325 26.00 -8.67 44.44
C ARG A 325 26.73 -8.79 45.79
N ASN A 326 26.73 -9.99 46.38
CA ASN A 326 27.28 -10.26 47.71
C ASN A 326 28.70 -10.87 47.68
N PHE A 327 29.22 -11.14 46.49
CA PHE A 327 30.57 -11.66 46.31
C PHE A 327 31.16 -11.14 44.98
N ALA A 328 32.38 -10.62 45.03
CA ALA A 328 33.06 -10.01 43.91
C ALA A 328 34.49 -10.54 43.75
N TYR A 329 34.90 -10.75 42.51
CA TYR A 329 36.29 -10.99 42.14
C TYR A 329 36.90 -9.66 41.71
N VAL A 330 37.88 -9.19 42.45
CA VAL A 330 38.52 -7.88 42.26
C VAL A 330 39.91 -8.12 41.69
N ALA A 331 40.11 -7.73 40.43
CA ALA A 331 41.40 -7.81 39.77
C ALA A 331 42.26 -6.60 40.17
N LEU A 332 43.54 -6.86 40.45
CA LEU A 332 44.48 -5.86 40.89
C LEU A 332 45.58 -5.68 39.85
N LYS A 333 46.10 -4.46 39.79
CA LYS A 333 47.31 -4.09 39.09
C LYS A 333 48.44 -4.10 40.12
N GLY A 334 49.50 -4.87 39.85
CA GLY A 334 50.59 -5.11 40.79
C GLY A 334 51.41 -6.32 40.36
N ALA A 335 52.63 -6.49 40.88
CA ALA A 335 53.52 -7.57 40.44
C ALA A 335 53.12 -8.94 40.99
N ASP A 336 52.79 -9.02 42.28
CA ASP A 336 52.66 -10.31 42.97
C ASP A 336 51.28 -10.54 43.60
N LEU A 337 50.38 -9.55 43.67
CA LEU A 337 49.00 -9.77 44.14
C LEU A 337 48.04 -9.46 42.98
N ASN A 338 47.55 -10.52 42.35
CA ASN A 338 46.78 -10.42 41.10
C ASN A 338 45.28 -10.23 41.32
N ARG A 339 44.74 -10.76 42.43
CA ARG A 339 43.29 -10.75 42.70
C ARG A 339 42.99 -10.85 44.19
N VAL A 340 41.92 -10.20 44.62
CA VAL A 340 41.24 -10.51 45.89
C VAL A 340 39.79 -10.89 45.66
N ASP A 341 39.31 -11.80 46.50
CA ASP A 341 37.94 -12.31 46.49
C ASP A 341 37.22 -11.68 47.67
N MET A 342 36.23 -10.83 47.40
CA MET A 342 35.53 -10.06 48.42
C MET A 342 34.12 -10.59 48.65
N LYS A 343 33.68 -10.57 49.91
CA LYS A 343 32.34 -10.96 50.34
C LYS A 343 31.71 -9.84 51.15
N LEU A 344 30.48 -9.47 50.80
CA LEU A 344 29.68 -8.51 51.56
C LEU A 344 29.08 -9.21 52.78
N THR A 345 29.43 -8.75 53.98
CA THR A 345 28.98 -9.29 55.26
C THR A 345 28.52 -8.12 56.13
N GLU A 346 27.27 -8.15 56.62
CA GLU A 346 26.73 -7.12 57.52
C GLU A 346 26.87 -5.66 56.99
N GLY A 347 26.87 -5.48 55.67
CA GLY A 347 27.01 -4.17 55.01
C GLY A 347 28.44 -3.76 54.67
N GLU A 348 29.44 -4.58 55.04
CA GLU A 348 30.85 -4.30 54.81
C GLU A 348 31.50 -5.32 53.86
N TRP A 349 32.41 -4.83 53.01
CA TRP A 349 33.16 -5.69 52.10
C TRP A 349 34.42 -6.20 52.80
N LEU A 350 34.53 -7.52 52.90
CA LEU A 350 35.64 -8.19 53.55
C LEU A 350 36.34 -9.15 52.59
N ILE A 351 37.66 -9.31 52.74
CA ILE A 351 38.46 -10.23 51.95
C ILE A 351 38.23 -11.66 52.44
N SER A 352 37.76 -12.50 51.52
CA SER A 352 37.50 -13.92 51.74
C SER A 352 38.63 -14.81 51.20
N GLY A 353 39.36 -14.31 50.19
CA GLY A 353 40.47 -15.00 49.54
C GLY A 353 41.31 -14.06 48.69
N TYR A 354 42.44 -14.57 48.18
CA TYR A 354 43.35 -13.83 47.31
C TYR A 354 44.11 -14.76 46.39
N SER A 355 44.64 -14.21 45.30
CA SER A 355 45.50 -14.89 44.32
C SER A 355 46.79 -14.11 44.12
N ILE A 356 47.91 -14.82 44.24
CA ILE A 356 49.26 -14.37 43.91
C ILE A 356 49.66 -15.01 42.60
#